data_AF-A0A160PRC2-F1
#
_entry.id   AF-A0A160PRC2-F1
#
_cell.length_a   1.000
_cell.length_b   1.000
_cell.length_c   1.000
_cell.angle_alpha   90.00
_cell.angle_beta   90.00
_cell.angle_gamma   90.00
#
_symmetry.space_group_name_H-M   'P 1'
#
loop_
_entity.id
_entity.type
_entity.pdbx_description
1 polymer ?
#
loop_
_entity_poly.entity_id
_entity_poly.type
_entity_poly.pdbx_seq_one_letter_code
_entity_poly.pdbx_strand_id
1 'polypeptide(L)'
;MRFNLKRGGSAGLDDLESLARRVHDLAGWHTELYVDARELDELESTLISLPAVSIDHLGMHRDGLPALLRLVENGIKVKATGFGRVELDPAETMKAIMAVDPTALMIGTDLPSTRAKRPFEDADLDLIAETVGEEHVDNVFWNNAAAFYLNEQ
;
A
#
# COMPACT_ATOMS: atom_id res chain seq x y z
N MET A 1 -8.43 6.07 7.19
CA MET A 1 -9.48 5.04 7.41
C MET A 1 -9.10 3.78 6.66
N ARG A 2 -9.31 2.58 7.25
CA ARG A 2 -8.96 1.30 6.59
C ARG A 2 -10.19 0.48 6.18
N PHE A 3 -10.21 -0.01 4.95
CA PHE A 3 -11.21 -0.94 4.43
C PHE A 3 -10.60 -2.33 4.19
N ASN A 4 -11.37 -3.37 4.52
CA ASN A 4 -10.96 -4.77 4.36
C ASN A 4 -11.79 -5.44 3.26
N LEU A 5 -11.37 -5.30 2.01
CA LEU A 5 -12.09 -5.83 0.85
C LEU A 5 -11.85 -7.34 0.67
N LYS A 6 -10.63 -7.81 0.91
CA LYS A 6 -10.27 -9.24 0.84
C LYS A 6 -11.06 -10.15 1.80
N ARG A 7 -11.74 -9.58 2.80
CA ARG A 7 -12.49 -10.33 3.81
C ARG A 7 -14.02 -10.25 3.63
N GLY A 8 -14.48 -9.77 2.48
CA GLY A 8 -15.92 -9.68 2.19
C GLY A 8 -16.63 -8.65 3.08
N GLY A 9 -15.96 -7.54 3.41
CA GLY A 9 -16.58 -6.44 4.14
C GLY A 9 -17.76 -5.88 3.35
N SER A 10 -18.92 -5.75 4.00
CA SER A 10 -20.23 -5.45 3.42
C SER A 10 -20.43 -4.01 2.93
N ALA A 11 -19.36 -3.24 2.73
CA ALA A 11 -19.46 -1.90 2.15
C ALA A 11 -19.31 -2.03 0.63
N GLY A 12 -20.33 -1.59 -0.11
CA GLY A 12 -20.23 -1.53 -1.57
C GLY A 12 -19.13 -0.55 -2.00
N LEU A 13 -18.70 -0.66 -3.25
CA LEU A 13 -17.81 0.31 -3.90
C LEU A 13 -18.28 1.77 -3.71
N ASP A 14 -19.59 2.00 -3.81
CA ASP A 14 -20.22 3.31 -3.61
C ASP A 14 -20.08 3.82 -2.17
N ASP A 15 -20.20 2.93 -1.17
CA ASP A 15 -20.01 3.27 0.23
C ASP A 15 -18.54 3.61 0.51
N LEU A 16 -17.62 2.89 -0.13
CA LEU A 16 -16.19 3.14 -0.03
C LEU A 16 -15.85 4.55 -0.53
N GLU A 17 -16.31 4.91 -1.74
CA GLU A 17 -16.03 6.22 -2.30
C GLU A 17 -16.61 7.35 -1.44
N SER A 18 -17.90 7.27 -1.13
CA SER A 18 -18.61 8.30 -0.35
C SER A 18 -17.96 8.50 1.02
N LEU A 19 -17.62 7.42 1.72
CA LEU A 19 -17.02 7.49 3.04
C LEU A 19 -15.57 7.99 2.98
N ALA A 20 -14.78 7.54 1.99
CA ALA A 20 -13.42 8.01 1.76
C ALA A 20 -13.38 9.53 1.57
N ARG A 21 -14.21 10.07 0.66
CA ARG A 21 -14.29 11.51 0.40
C ARG A 21 -14.71 12.28 1.64
N ARG A 22 -15.78 11.85 2.30
CA ARG A 22 -16.29 12.54 3.49
C ARG A 22 -15.27 12.58 4.63
N VAL A 23 -14.54 11.50 4.86
CA VAL A 23 -13.52 11.45 5.91
C VAL A 23 -12.29 12.27 5.56
N HIS A 24 -11.90 12.28 4.29
CA HIS A 24 -10.87 13.18 3.82
C HIS A 24 -11.28 14.66 4.00
N ASP A 25 -12.50 15.04 3.62
CA ASP A 25 -12.98 16.42 3.75
C ASP A 25 -13.09 16.88 5.22
N LEU A 26 -13.45 15.99 6.13
CA LEU A 26 -13.64 16.32 7.55
C LEU A 26 -12.34 16.31 8.37
N ALA A 27 -11.41 15.41 8.04
CA ALA A 27 -10.25 15.13 8.89
C ALA A 27 -8.92 15.05 8.13
N GLY A 28 -8.92 15.16 6.80
CA GLY A 28 -7.73 15.00 5.97
C GLY A 28 -7.15 13.58 5.97
N TRP A 29 -7.93 12.57 6.38
CA TRP A 29 -7.42 11.21 6.49
C TRP A 29 -7.46 10.50 5.13
N HIS A 30 -6.40 9.73 4.85
CA HIS A 30 -6.33 8.86 3.68
C HIS A 30 -7.18 7.61 3.83
N THR A 31 -7.44 6.96 2.70
CA THR A 31 -8.05 5.64 2.61
C THR A 31 -6.95 4.58 2.50
N GLU A 32 -7.05 3.53 3.31
CA GLU A 32 -6.13 2.39 3.31
C GLU A 32 -6.89 1.12 2.94
N LEU A 33 -6.33 0.34 2.01
CA LEU A 33 -6.99 -0.83 1.44
C LEU A 33 -6.21 -2.10 1.75
N TYR A 34 -6.87 -3.01 2.45
CA TYR A 34 -6.49 -4.42 2.51
C TYR A 34 -7.27 -5.19 1.43
N VAL A 35 -6.63 -5.37 0.27
CA VAL A 35 -7.22 -5.94 -0.95
C VAL A 35 -6.23 -6.88 -1.63
N ASP A 36 -6.74 -7.88 -2.35
CA ASP A 36 -5.92 -8.71 -3.23
C ASP A 36 -5.72 -7.96 -4.55
N ALA A 37 -4.48 -7.79 -5.02
CA ALA A 37 -4.21 -6.94 -6.18
C ALA A 37 -4.90 -7.40 -7.46
N ARG A 38 -5.34 -8.67 -7.54
CA ARG A 38 -6.11 -9.20 -8.67
C ARG A 38 -7.50 -8.55 -8.81
N GLU A 39 -8.00 -7.91 -7.76
CA GLU A 39 -9.28 -7.19 -7.76
C GLU A 39 -9.11 -5.70 -8.13
N LEU A 40 -7.88 -5.20 -8.29
CA LEU A 40 -7.63 -3.77 -8.47
C LEU A 40 -8.11 -3.23 -9.82
N ASP A 41 -8.15 -4.06 -10.87
CA ASP A 41 -8.60 -3.63 -12.20
C ASP A 41 -10.04 -3.08 -12.15
N GLU A 42 -10.91 -3.68 -11.33
CA GLU A 42 -12.30 -3.23 -11.17
C GLU A 42 -12.42 -1.95 -10.34
N LEU A 43 -11.45 -1.69 -9.46
CA LEU A 43 -11.45 -0.56 -8.54
C LEU A 43 -10.69 0.66 -9.09
N GLU A 44 -9.89 0.48 -10.15
CA GLU A 44 -8.87 1.42 -10.60
C GLU A 44 -9.39 2.86 -10.78
N SER A 45 -10.48 3.02 -11.52
CA SER A 45 -11.08 4.34 -11.78
C SER A 45 -11.55 5.03 -10.51
N THR A 46 -12.10 4.28 -9.56
CA THR A 46 -12.57 4.80 -8.27
C THR A 46 -11.37 5.24 -7.44
N LEU A 47 -10.34 4.37 -7.32
CA LEU A 47 -9.17 4.64 -6.48
C LEU A 47 -8.36 5.84 -6.97
N ILE A 48 -8.19 6.00 -8.28
CA ILE A 48 -7.51 7.16 -8.88
C ILE A 48 -8.28 8.46 -8.59
N SER A 49 -9.61 8.40 -8.47
CA SER A 49 -10.43 9.59 -8.21
C SER A 49 -10.48 10.01 -6.73
N LEU A 50 -9.95 9.18 -5.82
CA LEU A 50 -9.92 9.44 -4.39
C LEU A 50 -8.73 10.35 -4.03
N PRO A 51 -8.88 11.19 -2.99
CA PRO A 51 -7.89 12.23 -2.68
C PRO A 51 -6.55 11.68 -2.13
N ALA A 52 -6.59 10.59 -1.36
CA ALA A 52 -5.40 9.97 -0.80
C ALA A 52 -5.67 8.49 -0.52
N VAL A 53 -4.88 7.60 -1.13
CA VAL A 53 -5.06 6.14 -1.03
C VAL A 53 -3.74 5.43 -0.77
N SER A 54 -3.78 4.40 0.06
CA SER A 54 -2.69 3.45 0.24
C SER A 54 -3.16 2.00 0.14
N ILE A 55 -2.30 1.13 -0.40
CA ILE A 55 -2.55 -0.31 -0.53
C ILE A 55 -1.61 -1.08 0.39
N ASP A 56 -2.17 -1.99 1.19
CA ASP A 56 -1.43 -2.80 2.12
C ASP A 56 -0.64 -3.94 1.42
N HIS A 57 0.44 -4.36 2.07
CA HIS A 57 1.15 -5.62 1.80
C HIS A 57 1.55 -5.84 0.34
N LEU A 58 2.06 -4.80 -0.32
CA LEU A 58 2.51 -4.86 -1.73
C LEU A 58 1.45 -5.38 -2.72
N GLY A 59 0.15 -5.27 -2.37
CA GLY A 59 -0.94 -5.83 -3.18
C GLY A 59 -1.09 -7.36 -3.09
N MET A 60 -0.33 -8.03 -2.21
CA MET A 60 -0.46 -9.44 -1.84
C MET A 60 -0.24 -10.51 -2.91
N HIS A 61 -0.42 -10.26 -4.21
CA HIS A 61 -0.37 -11.29 -5.25
C HIS A 61 0.31 -10.78 -6.52
N ARG A 62 1.22 -11.58 -7.08
CA ARG A 62 2.01 -11.21 -8.28
C ARG A 62 1.14 -10.84 -9.49
N ASP A 63 0.08 -11.59 -9.73
CA ASP A 63 -0.83 -11.38 -10.88
C ASP A 63 -1.46 -9.97 -10.92
N GLY A 64 -1.60 -9.31 -9.78
CA GLY A 64 -2.14 -7.94 -9.72
C GLY A 64 -1.09 -6.84 -9.79
N LEU A 65 0.21 -7.18 -9.93
CA LEU A 65 1.28 -6.20 -10.00
C LEU A 65 1.08 -5.18 -11.13
N PRO A 66 0.67 -5.55 -12.37
CA PRO A 66 0.44 -4.55 -13.41
C PRO A 66 -0.63 -3.51 -13.05
N ALA A 67 -1.71 -3.92 -12.38
CA ALA A 67 -2.75 -3.02 -11.91
C ALA A 67 -2.25 -2.11 -10.78
N LEU A 68 -1.51 -2.68 -9.83
CA LEU A 68 -0.87 -1.92 -8.75
C LEU A 68 0.06 -0.83 -9.29
N LEU A 69 0.88 -1.13 -10.29
CA LEU A 69 1.81 -0.15 -10.87
C LEU A 69 1.08 1.02 -11.56
N ARG A 70 -0.04 0.77 -12.25
CA ARG A 70 -0.87 1.86 -12.81
C ARG A 70 -1.46 2.76 -11.72
N LEU A 71 -1.81 2.21 -10.57
CA LEU A 71 -2.24 3.01 -9.42
C LEU A 71 -1.07 3.83 -8.86
N VAL A 72 0.12 3.26 -8.76
CA VAL A 72 1.33 3.99 -8.34
C VAL A 72 1.63 5.15 -9.28
N GLU A 73 1.50 4.97 -10.60
CA GLU A 73 1.63 6.06 -11.60
C GLU A 73 0.68 7.24 -11.33
N ASN A 74 -0.45 6.97 -10.66
CA ASN A 74 -1.47 7.96 -10.29
C ASN A 74 -1.34 8.44 -8.82
N GLY A 75 -0.19 8.18 -8.18
CA GLY A 75 0.13 8.71 -6.85
C GLY A 75 -0.39 7.87 -5.68
N ILE A 76 -0.99 6.70 -5.92
CA ILE A 76 -1.41 5.78 -4.85
C ILE A 76 -0.18 5.23 -4.14
N LYS A 77 -0.21 5.24 -2.81
CA LYS A 77 0.90 4.77 -1.97
C LYS A 77 0.79 3.27 -1.71
N VAL A 78 1.92 2.61 -1.46
CA VAL A 78 1.98 1.17 -1.24
C VAL A 78 2.82 0.86 -0.01
N LYS A 79 2.34 -0.07 0.82
CA LYS A 79 3.05 -0.48 2.02
C LYS A 79 3.90 -1.74 1.81
N ALA A 80 5.21 -1.62 1.99
CA ALA A 80 6.14 -2.73 2.17
C ALA A 80 5.97 -3.33 3.58
N THR A 81 5.00 -4.24 3.69
CA THR A 81 4.54 -4.82 4.95
C THR A 81 4.11 -6.28 4.74
N GLY A 82 4.06 -7.08 5.81
CA GLY A 82 3.35 -8.37 5.79
C GLY A 82 3.92 -9.41 4.81
N PHE A 83 5.23 -9.49 4.62
CA PHE A 83 5.85 -10.42 3.67
C PHE A 83 5.49 -11.90 3.95
N GLY A 84 5.13 -12.25 5.18
CA GLY A 84 4.63 -13.58 5.52
C GLY A 84 3.20 -13.91 5.04
N ARG A 85 2.48 -13.00 4.38
CA ARG A 85 1.10 -13.22 3.89
C ARG A 85 0.91 -12.90 2.40
N VAL A 86 2.00 -12.69 1.66
CA VAL A 86 1.96 -12.37 0.23
C VAL A 86 2.35 -13.59 -0.61
N GLU A 87 1.85 -13.63 -1.85
CA GLU A 87 2.17 -14.61 -2.89
C GLU A 87 2.87 -13.87 -4.05
N LEU A 88 4.00 -13.24 -3.74
CA LEU A 88 4.88 -12.51 -4.65
C LEU A 88 6.31 -12.49 -4.08
N ASP A 89 7.26 -12.01 -4.87
CA ASP A 89 8.61 -11.72 -4.39
C ASP A 89 8.66 -10.26 -3.91
N PRO A 90 8.86 -9.99 -2.59
CA PRO A 90 8.84 -8.63 -2.08
C PRO A 90 9.90 -7.72 -2.70
N ALA A 91 11.11 -8.24 -2.93
CA ALA A 91 12.22 -7.43 -3.47
C ALA A 91 11.93 -7.00 -4.90
N GLU A 92 11.51 -7.94 -5.75
CA GLU A 92 11.18 -7.63 -7.15
C GLU A 92 9.96 -6.70 -7.26
N THR A 93 8.95 -6.88 -6.42
CA THR A 93 7.80 -5.98 -6.38
C THR A 93 8.18 -4.57 -5.90
N MET A 94 9.00 -4.45 -4.87
CA MET A 94 9.48 -3.14 -4.39
C MET A 94 10.30 -2.43 -5.46
N LYS A 95 11.22 -3.12 -6.16
CA LYS A 95 11.98 -2.52 -7.28
C LYS A 95 11.06 -2.01 -8.38
N ALA A 96 10.02 -2.78 -8.74
CA ALA A 96 9.06 -2.36 -9.74
C ALA A 96 8.29 -1.10 -9.32
N ILE A 97 7.88 -1.00 -8.06
CA ILE A 97 7.21 0.19 -7.52
C ILE A 97 8.17 1.41 -7.52
N MET A 98 9.40 1.22 -7.01
CA MET A 98 10.41 2.27 -6.95
C MET A 98 10.76 2.82 -8.34
N ALA A 99 10.77 1.96 -9.37
CA ALA A 99 11.01 2.35 -10.75
C ALA A 99 9.88 3.22 -11.36
N VAL A 100 8.66 3.12 -10.81
CA VAL A 100 7.53 3.95 -11.21
C VAL A 100 7.51 5.26 -10.42
N ASP A 101 7.51 5.18 -9.09
CA ASP A 101 7.53 6.33 -8.19
C ASP A 101 8.21 5.95 -6.87
N PRO A 102 9.44 6.44 -6.59
CA PRO A 102 10.14 6.16 -5.33
C PRO A 102 9.46 6.79 -4.11
N THR A 103 8.53 7.73 -4.30
CA THR A 103 7.74 8.35 -3.22
C THR A 103 6.50 7.52 -2.85
N ALA A 104 6.22 6.44 -3.58
CA ALA A 104 5.03 5.62 -3.36
C ALA A 104 5.19 4.60 -2.23
N LEU A 105 6.41 4.13 -1.98
CA LEU A 105 6.68 3.02 -1.08
C LEU A 105 6.86 3.50 0.37
N MET A 106 6.18 2.85 1.32
CA MET A 106 6.29 3.11 2.76
C MET A 106 6.45 1.79 3.51
N ILE A 107 7.35 1.71 4.48
CA ILE A 107 7.49 0.46 5.26
C ILE A 107 6.44 0.32 6.35
N GLY A 108 6.32 -0.91 6.86
CA GLY A 108 5.77 -1.19 8.18
C GLY A 108 5.92 -2.66 8.54
N THR A 109 5.77 -2.98 9.82
CA THR A 109 6.04 -4.34 10.30
C THR A 109 4.86 -5.30 10.14
N ASP A 110 3.62 -4.80 10.08
CA ASP A 110 2.39 -5.62 10.21
C ASP A 110 2.36 -6.45 11.51
N LEU A 111 3.01 -6.00 12.59
CA LEU A 111 2.92 -6.67 13.90
C LEU A 111 1.48 -6.62 14.47
N PRO A 112 1.01 -7.66 15.18
CA PRO A 112 1.71 -8.89 15.56
C PRO A 112 1.57 -10.02 14.51
N SER A 113 1.46 -9.67 13.22
CA SER A 113 1.43 -10.58 12.07
C SER A 113 0.31 -11.61 12.12
N THR A 114 -0.84 -11.23 12.68
CA THR A 114 -1.97 -12.14 12.87
C THR A 114 -2.34 -12.83 11.55
N ARG A 115 -2.39 -14.17 11.56
CA ARG A 115 -2.77 -15.02 10.42
C ARG A 115 -1.81 -14.96 9.21
N ALA A 116 -0.61 -14.39 9.35
CA ALA A 116 0.43 -14.57 8.35
C ALA A 116 1.03 -15.99 8.46
N LYS A 117 1.58 -16.54 7.38
CA LYS A 117 2.25 -17.85 7.39
C LYS A 117 3.53 -17.83 8.23
N ARG A 118 4.22 -16.69 8.21
CA ARG A 118 5.33 -16.36 9.12
C ARG A 118 5.12 -14.96 9.72
N PRO A 119 5.59 -14.71 10.95
CA PRO A 119 5.61 -13.36 11.51
C PRO A 119 6.62 -12.47 10.79
N PHE A 120 6.54 -11.17 11.11
CA PHE A 120 7.60 -10.22 10.81
C PHE A 120 8.92 -10.64 11.48
N GLU A 121 10.02 -10.44 10.78
CA GLU A 121 11.38 -10.67 11.25
C GLU A 121 12.23 -9.43 10.96
N ASP A 122 13.23 -9.12 11.78
CA ASP A 122 14.09 -7.93 11.57
C ASP A 122 14.79 -7.97 10.20
N ALA A 123 15.07 -9.16 9.68
CA ALA A 123 15.61 -9.36 8.33
C ALA A 123 14.67 -8.85 7.21
N ASP A 124 13.38 -8.66 7.48
CA ASP A 124 12.47 -7.99 6.55
C ASP A 124 12.85 -6.51 6.35
N LEU A 125 13.39 -5.84 7.38
CA LEU A 125 13.90 -4.47 7.27
C LEU A 125 15.19 -4.42 6.47
N ASP A 126 16.10 -5.37 6.71
CA ASP A 126 17.35 -5.50 5.96
C ASP A 126 17.03 -5.70 4.47
N LEU A 127 16.09 -6.59 4.15
CA LEU A 127 15.63 -6.82 2.77
C LEU A 127 15.10 -5.54 2.12
N ILE A 128 14.30 -4.74 2.84
CA ILE A 128 13.79 -3.48 2.30
C ILE A 128 14.94 -2.51 2.04
N ALA A 129 15.82 -2.31 3.02
CA ALA A 129 16.94 -1.37 2.91
C ALA A 129 17.90 -1.73 1.76
N GLU A 130 18.27 -3.00 1.63
CA GLU A 130 19.08 -3.51 0.53
C GLU A 130 18.39 -3.35 -0.83
N THR A 131 17.08 -3.56 -0.89
CA THR A 131 16.32 -3.50 -2.14
C THR A 131 16.17 -2.07 -2.67
N VAL A 132 15.86 -1.11 -1.80
CA VAL A 132 15.62 0.27 -2.20
C VAL A 132 16.91 1.06 -2.39
N GLY A 133 18.01 0.60 -1.80
CA GLY A 133 19.31 1.27 -1.86
C GLY A 133 19.42 2.44 -0.87
N GLU A 134 20.66 2.69 -0.43
CA GLU A 134 20.99 3.65 0.64
C GLU A 134 20.36 5.05 0.42
N GLU A 135 20.33 5.52 -0.83
CA GLU A 135 19.77 6.84 -1.19
C GLU A 135 18.26 6.97 -0.94
N HIS A 136 17.54 5.85 -0.85
CA HIS A 136 16.08 5.82 -0.69
C HIS A 136 15.63 5.33 0.69
N VAL A 137 16.54 4.84 1.53
CA VAL A 137 16.20 4.27 2.85
C VAL A 137 15.43 5.27 3.71
N ASP A 138 15.94 6.48 3.90
CA ASP A 138 15.26 7.50 4.74
C ASP A 138 13.86 7.84 4.23
N ASN A 139 13.68 7.87 2.90
CA ASN A 139 12.39 8.16 2.30
C ASN A 139 11.39 7.02 2.52
N VAL A 140 11.81 5.78 2.26
CA VAL A 140 10.95 4.60 2.38
C VAL A 140 10.65 4.27 3.85
N PHE A 141 11.63 4.47 4.74
CA PHE A 141 11.49 4.22 6.18
C PHE A 141 10.74 5.32 6.92
N TRP A 142 10.74 6.56 6.41
CA TRP A 142 10.13 7.69 7.10
C TRP A 142 9.48 8.72 6.18
N ASN A 143 10.24 9.43 5.33
CA ASN A 143 9.75 10.68 4.73
C ASN A 143 8.48 10.50 3.88
N ASN A 144 8.38 9.40 3.12
CA ASN A 144 7.19 9.11 2.30
C ASN A 144 5.94 8.93 3.18
N ALA A 145 6.08 8.22 4.31
CA ALA A 145 4.99 8.05 5.26
C ALA A 145 4.68 9.35 6.01
N ALA A 146 5.70 10.12 6.39
CA ALA A 146 5.49 11.41 7.05
C ALA A 146 4.69 12.36 6.14
N ALA A 147 5.11 12.53 4.89
CA ALA A 147 4.40 13.35 3.91
C ALA A 147 2.95 12.88 3.70
N PHE A 148 2.74 11.56 3.59
CA PHE A 148 1.40 11.00 3.35
C PHE A 148 0.46 11.09 4.56
N TYR A 149 0.96 10.85 5.78
CA TYR A 149 0.12 10.81 6.99
C TYR A 149 -0.06 12.19 7.65
N LEU A 150 0.90 13.10 7.49
CA LEU A 150 0.86 14.43 8.10
C LEU A 150 0.28 15.51 7.17
N ASN A 151 -0.03 15.16 5.91
CA ASN A 151 -0.46 16.09 4.87
C ASN A 151 0.50 17.28 4.70
N GLU A 152 1.80 17.04 4.85
CA GLU A 152 2.85 18.03 4.58
C GLU A 152 3.07 18.08 3.05
N GLN A 153 2.37 18.99 2.38
CA GLN A 153 2.66 19.42 0.99
C GLN A 153 3.42 20.74 0.99
#